data_AF-A0A166BHT2-F1
#
_entry.id   AF-A0A166BHT2-F1
#
_cell.length_a   1.000
_cell.length_b   1.000
_cell.length_c   1.000
_cell.angle_alpha   90.00
_cell.angle_beta   90.00
_cell.angle_gamma   90.00
#
_symmetry.space_group_name_H-M   'P 1'
#
loop_
_entity.id
_entity.type
_entity.pdbx_description
1 polymer ?
#
loop_
_entity_poly.entity_id
_entity_poly.type
_entity_poly.pdbx_seq_one_letter_code
_entity_poly.pdbx_strand_id
1 'polypeptide(L)'
;MNHRHPRHHSNHSRNESQDADESSNLLSYVEDLTKGCKAFRILVCGRSGVGKSTLVSEVFDFETDNVREHDINKEITSGRNASLVLHDSRGLEAGSSDNLESIRKFIQDRRKGSLAEQVHAIWYCIQIPTAGERLFQAGDEELFRELKKCNKAPLIVVFTKFDRLVKSMQLSLREDYMAQGLDRASAVEKSKLEAREKAVVEYKRTCVSVLNSGVVASAWSNFCFVSFKDRETIIDLVKMTKATLSGQKFRHLEMLWATAQKADIDIKLEASIMAGKNMYWTGLVSTFLPLQGLKRVSTLTVLRWIHRDIVRIWNFNDPQKILIGANFRRYHRSLFTERAAHPGVQRQGTDDERLLNGAAEAAWDPSNSDNPLTGSLATSMEQSAFSTPATARILMAYVADLTLGLQSLYLLVKPRDNKVIDKDDVVKAYSTYYKSETRKKVHDAITDWIGDEEVLKAWKREKASDRVKALVEENRFVSVLHDVDVSSSENDLESSRSIPSRF
;
A
#
# COMPACT_ATOMS: atom_id res chain seq x y z
N MET A 1 6.94 66.21 40.02
CA MET A 1 8.07 65.27 40.00
C MET A 1 7.52 63.89 40.32
N ASN A 2 7.15 63.13 39.29
CA ASN A 2 6.57 61.79 39.45
C ASN A 2 7.67 60.74 39.31
N HIS A 3 8.00 60.08 40.41
CA HIS A 3 8.89 58.91 40.41
C HIS A 3 8.21 57.73 39.70
N ARG A 4 8.91 57.21 38.69
CA ARG A 4 8.54 56.03 37.91
C ARG A 4 8.74 54.76 38.74
N HIS A 5 7.67 54.03 39.00
CA HIS A 5 7.72 52.58 39.17
C HIS A 5 7.74 51.92 37.78
N PRO A 6 8.66 50.98 37.48
CA PRO A 6 8.56 50.17 36.28
C PRO A 6 7.54 49.05 36.52
N ARG A 7 6.42 49.08 35.79
CA ARG A 7 5.53 47.94 35.63
C ARG A 7 6.21 46.91 34.73
N HIS A 8 6.39 45.70 35.24
CA HIS A 8 6.67 44.52 34.43
C HIS A 8 5.53 44.30 33.44
N HIS A 9 5.77 44.59 32.17
CA HIS A 9 4.98 44.02 31.07
C HIS A 9 5.63 42.71 30.65
N SER A 10 4.85 41.63 30.78
CA SER A 10 5.12 40.29 30.29
C SER A 10 5.17 40.28 28.76
N ASN A 11 6.38 40.17 28.21
CA ASN A 11 6.59 39.76 26.83
C ASN A 11 6.34 38.25 26.72
N HIS A 12 5.08 37.86 26.50
CA HIS A 12 4.74 36.54 25.95
C HIS A 12 4.78 36.62 24.43
N SER A 13 5.92 36.25 23.84
CA SER A 13 6.03 35.64 22.50
C SER A 13 7.47 35.82 22.00
N ARG A 14 8.32 34.82 22.24
CA ARG A 14 9.57 34.48 21.52
C ARG A 14 10.42 33.57 22.40
N ASN A 15 10.15 32.27 22.30
CA ASN A 15 11.13 31.19 22.43
C ASN A 15 10.43 29.84 22.23
N GLU A 16 10.06 29.54 20.99
CA GLU A 16 9.65 28.19 20.57
C GLU A 16 10.33 27.78 19.25
N SER A 17 11.49 28.36 18.93
CA SER A 17 12.14 28.12 17.64
C SER A 17 13.66 28.00 17.73
N GLN A 18 14.17 27.41 18.81
CA GLN A 18 15.58 27.02 18.94
C GLN A 18 15.71 25.77 19.82
N ASP A 19 15.03 24.69 19.43
CA ASP A 19 15.40 23.31 19.76
C ASP A 19 15.24 22.45 18.50
N ALA A 20 15.86 22.89 17.42
CA ALA A 20 16.24 22.01 16.32
C ALA A 20 17.55 21.35 16.72
N ASP A 21 17.47 20.43 17.68
CA ASP A 21 18.57 19.56 18.07
C ASP A 21 18.97 18.75 16.83
N GLU A 22 20.23 18.90 16.39
CA GLU A 22 20.97 18.02 15.47
C GLU A 22 21.07 16.61 16.09
N SER A 23 19.91 15.97 16.26
CA SER A 23 19.75 14.77 17.06
C SER A 23 19.58 13.54 16.17
N SER A 24 20.70 12.81 16.05
CA SER A 24 20.87 11.45 15.54
C SER A 24 20.96 11.27 14.01
N ASN A 25 22.16 10.92 13.55
CA ASN A 25 22.48 10.42 12.21
C ASN A 25 21.87 9.02 11.92
N LEU A 26 20.74 8.67 12.53
CA LEU A 26 19.92 7.51 12.17
C LEU A 26 18.58 8.05 11.64
N LEU A 27 18.50 8.18 10.33
CA LEU A 27 17.31 8.64 9.62
C LEU A 27 16.34 7.47 9.38
N SER A 28 15.07 7.79 9.09
CA SER A 28 14.07 6.80 8.66
C SER A 28 14.51 6.13 7.35
N TYR A 29 14.36 4.80 7.25
CA TYR A 29 14.78 4.07 6.05
C TYR A 29 13.90 4.45 4.86
N VAL A 30 12.60 4.57 5.10
CA VAL A 30 11.66 5.03 4.08
C VAL A 30 12.03 6.44 3.63
N GLU A 31 12.30 7.37 4.55
CA GLU A 31 12.68 8.74 4.21
C GLU A 31 14.00 8.83 3.46
N ASP A 32 15.01 8.07 3.87
CA ASP A 32 16.30 8.00 3.18
C ASP A 32 16.15 7.41 1.77
N LEU A 33 15.44 6.29 1.67
CA LEU A 33 15.23 5.59 0.40
C LEU A 33 14.43 6.46 -0.57
N THR A 34 13.42 7.18 -0.09
CA THR A 34 12.58 8.04 -0.92
C THR A 34 13.09 9.49 -0.99
N LYS A 35 14.25 9.80 -0.38
CA LYS A 35 14.81 11.16 -0.31
C LYS A 35 13.80 12.20 0.17
N GLY A 36 12.98 11.83 1.17
CA GLY A 36 11.91 12.65 1.70
C GLY A 36 10.65 12.75 0.83
N CYS A 37 10.61 12.12 -0.34
CA CYS A 37 9.41 12.08 -1.17
C CYS A 37 8.26 11.39 -0.43
N LYS A 38 7.09 12.02 -0.46
CA LYS A 38 5.89 11.60 0.30
C LYS A 38 4.84 10.90 -0.54
N ALA A 39 4.85 11.11 -1.85
CA ALA A 39 3.78 10.64 -2.72
C ALA A 39 4.31 9.96 -3.98
N PHE A 40 3.59 8.93 -4.43
CA PHE A 40 3.79 8.35 -5.74
C PHE A 40 3.01 9.16 -6.79
N ARG A 41 3.67 9.61 -7.87
CA ARG A 41 3.06 10.46 -8.91
C ARG A 41 2.83 9.69 -10.20
N ILE A 42 1.60 9.66 -10.66
CA ILE A 42 1.24 9.07 -11.95
C ILE A 42 0.76 10.17 -12.90
N LEU A 43 1.28 10.17 -14.11
CA LEU A 43 0.74 10.97 -15.19
C LEU A 43 -0.26 10.11 -15.99
N VAL A 44 -1.51 10.57 -16.07
CA VAL A 44 -2.56 9.96 -16.89
C VAL A 44 -2.68 10.74 -18.20
N CYS A 45 -2.35 10.07 -19.31
CA CYS A 45 -2.31 10.64 -20.64
C CYS A 45 -3.28 9.95 -21.58
N GLY A 46 -3.71 10.63 -22.65
CA GLY A 46 -4.53 10.03 -23.69
C GLY A 46 -5.52 11.00 -24.32
N ARG A 47 -6.11 10.57 -25.43
CA ARG A 47 -7.02 11.40 -26.23
C ARG A 47 -8.24 11.90 -25.46
N SER A 48 -8.89 12.93 -26.00
CA SER A 48 -10.17 13.37 -25.46
C SER A 48 -11.20 12.24 -25.53
N GLY A 49 -12.00 12.09 -24.47
CA GLY A 49 -13.06 11.07 -24.42
C GLY A 49 -12.63 9.61 -24.22
N VAL A 50 -11.34 9.28 -24.10
CA VAL A 50 -10.90 7.87 -23.91
C VAL A 50 -11.32 7.27 -22.56
N GLY A 51 -11.61 8.11 -21.54
CA GLY A 51 -12.05 7.63 -20.22
C GLY A 51 -11.06 7.89 -19.08
N LYS A 52 -10.10 8.82 -19.26
CA LYS A 52 -9.12 9.20 -18.21
C LYS A 52 -9.79 9.58 -16.88
N SER A 53 -10.74 10.51 -16.90
CA SER A 53 -11.41 10.99 -15.68
C SER A 53 -12.23 9.89 -14.99
N THR A 54 -12.83 8.98 -15.76
CA THR A 54 -13.51 7.80 -15.21
C THR A 54 -12.51 6.87 -14.52
N LEU A 55 -11.37 6.56 -15.17
CA LEU A 55 -10.32 5.74 -14.59
C LEU A 55 -9.73 6.37 -13.31
N VAL A 56 -9.47 7.68 -13.33
CA VAL A 56 -9.02 8.46 -12.17
C VAL A 56 -10.00 8.31 -11.00
N SER A 57 -11.30 8.42 -11.29
CA SER A 57 -12.36 8.32 -10.28
C SER A 57 -12.48 6.92 -9.70
N GLU A 58 -12.39 5.88 -10.55
CA GLU A 58 -12.45 4.47 -10.14
C GLU A 58 -11.22 4.03 -9.33
N VAL A 59 -10.03 4.59 -9.60
CA VAL A 59 -8.79 4.22 -8.89
C VAL A 59 -8.69 4.84 -7.49
N PHE A 60 -9.34 5.98 -7.25
CA PHE A 60 -9.16 6.77 -6.02
C PHE A 60 -10.42 6.92 -5.17
N ASP A 61 -11.52 6.25 -5.52
CA ASP A 61 -12.81 6.33 -4.82
C ASP A 61 -13.23 7.79 -4.54
N PHE A 62 -13.18 8.63 -5.57
CA PHE A 62 -13.32 10.07 -5.42
C PHE A 62 -14.78 10.56 -5.41
N GLU A 63 -15.15 11.21 -4.30
CA GLU A 63 -15.75 12.56 -4.36
C GLU A 63 -14.60 13.54 -4.64
N THR A 64 -14.60 14.19 -5.80
CA THR A 64 -13.55 15.15 -6.17
C THR A 64 -14.14 16.54 -6.33
N ASP A 65 -13.71 17.47 -5.48
CA ASP A 65 -14.15 18.87 -5.55
C ASP A 65 -13.54 19.65 -6.75
N ASN A 66 -12.50 19.11 -7.42
CA ASN A 66 -11.65 19.90 -8.34
C ASN A 66 -11.42 19.34 -9.76
N VAL A 67 -12.20 18.37 -10.26
CA VAL A 67 -11.98 17.79 -11.63
C VAL A 67 -12.32 18.76 -12.78
N ARG A 68 -12.78 19.98 -12.49
CA ARG A 68 -13.32 20.86 -13.53
C ARG A 68 -12.26 21.59 -14.36
N GLU A 69 -11.02 21.68 -13.87
CA GLU A 69 -9.91 22.25 -14.65
C GLU A 69 -8.87 21.18 -14.98
N HIS A 70 -8.93 20.66 -16.22
CA HIS A 70 -7.90 19.78 -16.77
C HIS A 70 -6.61 20.59 -16.99
N ASP A 71 -5.75 20.72 -15.98
CA ASP A 71 -4.41 21.28 -16.10
C ASP A 71 -3.39 20.25 -15.62
N ILE A 72 -2.50 19.83 -16.52
CA ILE A 72 -1.48 18.82 -16.25
C ILE A 72 -0.55 19.21 -15.10
N ASN A 73 -0.39 20.51 -14.83
CA ASN A 73 0.44 21.00 -13.73
C ASN A 73 -0.26 20.91 -12.37
N LYS A 74 -1.60 20.86 -12.35
CA LYS A 74 -2.36 20.71 -11.12
C LYS A 74 -2.29 19.27 -10.63
N GLU A 75 -2.06 19.14 -9.33
CA GLU A 75 -2.04 17.86 -8.64
C GLU A 75 -3.47 17.43 -8.32
N ILE A 76 -3.85 16.23 -8.74
CA ILE A 76 -5.08 15.57 -8.33
C ILE A 76 -4.73 14.68 -7.13
N THR A 77 -5.25 15.05 -5.97
CA THR A 77 -4.95 14.39 -4.69
C THR A 77 -6.22 14.00 -3.97
N SER A 78 -6.15 12.96 -3.13
CA SER A 78 -7.23 12.59 -2.22
C SER A 78 -6.91 12.95 -0.79
N GLY A 79 -7.86 13.60 -0.11
CA GLY A 79 -7.80 13.75 1.35
C GLY A 79 -7.74 12.39 2.06
N ARG A 80 -8.22 11.32 1.40
CA ARG A 80 -8.16 9.95 1.91
C ARG A 80 -6.84 9.26 1.59
N ASN A 81 -6.06 9.74 0.60
CA ASN A 81 -4.78 9.15 0.22
C ASN A 81 -3.78 10.21 -0.26
N ALA A 82 -3.09 10.84 0.70
CA ALA A 82 -2.06 11.84 0.40
C ALA A 82 -0.77 11.24 -0.19
N SER A 83 -0.61 9.92 -0.12
CA SER A 83 0.57 9.19 -0.62
C SER A 83 0.51 8.91 -2.12
N LEU A 84 -0.56 9.31 -2.80
CA LEU A 84 -0.75 9.10 -4.24
C LEU A 84 -1.25 10.39 -4.90
N VAL A 85 -0.59 10.80 -5.98
CA VAL A 85 -0.92 12.01 -6.74
C VAL A 85 -1.08 11.65 -8.21
N LEU A 86 -2.12 12.16 -8.87
CA LEU A 86 -2.23 12.11 -10.32
C LEU A 86 -2.01 13.47 -10.96
N HIS A 87 -1.55 13.42 -12.19
CA HIS A 87 -1.61 14.50 -13.14
C HIS A 87 -2.47 14.04 -14.31
N ASP A 88 -3.54 14.76 -14.63
CA ASP A 88 -4.39 14.48 -15.80
C ASP A 88 -3.99 15.41 -16.95
N SER A 89 -3.52 14.85 -18.05
CA SER A 89 -3.34 15.65 -19.27
C SER A 89 -4.69 16.08 -19.83
N ARG A 90 -4.76 17.27 -20.43
CA ARG A 90 -5.90 17.60 -21.30
C ARG A 90 -6.03 16.52 -22.39
N GLY A 91 -7.26 16.19 -22.74
CA GLY A 91 -7.51 15.26 -23.83
C GLY A 91 -6.82 15.70 -25.11
N LEU A 92 -5.99 14.83 -25.68
CA LEU A 92 -5.39 15.08 -26.99
C LEU A 92 -6.50 15.10 -28.04
N GLU A 93 -6.75 16.26 -28.63
CA GLU A 93 -7.65 16.41 -29.79
C GLU A 93 -6.87 16.19 -31.08
N ALA A 94 -7.51 15.56 -32.07
CA ALA A 94 -6.88 15.26 -33.35
C ALA A 94 -6.49 16.57 -34.06
N GLY A 95 -5.19 16.74 -34.36
CA GLY A 95 -4.64 17.93 -35.02
C GLY A 95 -4.07 19.00 -34.08
N SER A 96 -4.15 18.83 -32.76
CA SER A 96 -3.55 19.76 -31.79
C SER A 96 -2.10 19.37 -31.42
N SER A 97 -1.11 19.92 -32.14
CA SER A 97 0.31 19.80 -31.77
C SER A 97 0.59 20.29 -30.35
N ASP A 98 -0.17 21.28 -29.90
CA ASP A 98 0.04 22.01 -28.65
C ASP A 98 -0.16 21.12 -27.40
N ASN A 99 -1.04 20.12 -27.48
CA ASN A 99 -1.31 19.22 -26.36
C ASN A 99 -0.22 18.16 -26.18
N LEU A 100 0.36 17.65 -27.28
CA LEU A 100 1.50 16.72 -27.22
C LEU A 100 2.75 17.43 -26.70
N GLU A 101 3.01 18.66 -27.17
CA GLU A 101 4.14 19.47 -26.70
C GLU A 101 3.97 19.84 -25.21
N SER A 102 2.74 20.08 -24.75
CA SER A 102 2.46 20.31 -23.32
C SER A 102 2.80 19.11 -22.44
N ILE A 103 2.43 17.89 -22.86
CA ILE A 103 2.80 16.65 -22.15
C ILE A 103 4.32 16.46 -22.16
N ARG A 104 4.94 16.69 -23.32
CA ARG A 104 6.40 16.60 -23.48
C ARG A 104 7.11 17.55 -22.52
N LYS A 105 6.76 18.84 -22.52
CA LYS A 105 7.34 19.87 -21.67
C LYS A 105 7.14 19.53 -20.20
N PHE A 106 5.93 19.13 -19.80
CA PHE A 106 5.65 18.70 -18.44
C PHE A 106 6.60 17.61 -17.96
N ILE A 107 6.77 16.53 -18.74
CA ILE A 107 7.64 15.41 -18.38
C ILE A 107 9.11 15.84 -18.30
N GLN A 108 9.55 16.69 -19.25
CA GLN A 108 10.91 17.21 -19.24
C GLN A 108 11.21 18.10 -18.03
N ASP A 109 10.26 18.94 -17.64
CA ASP A 109 10.40 19.84 -16.50
C ASP A 109 10.41 19.04 -15.19
N ARG A 110 9.47 18.10 -15.03
CA ARG A 110 9.44 17.21 -13.85
C ARG A 110 10.68 16.34 -13.73
N ARG A 111 11.31 15.94 -14.84
CA ARG A 111 12.56 15.16 -14.84
C ARG A 111 13.74 15.88 -14.19
N LYS A 112 13.79 17.21 -14.29
CA LYS A 112 14.89 18.03 -13.74
C LYS A 112 14.75 18.26 -12.24
N GLY A 113 13.55 18.09 -11.70
CA GLY A 113 13.25 18.29 -10.29
C GLY A 113 13.75 17.18 -9.37
N SER A 114 13.50 17.39 -8.09
CA SER A 114 13.66 16.42 -7.01
C SER A 114 12.75 15.20 -7.22
N LEU A 115 13.01 14.10 -6.50
CA LEU A 115 12.13 12.93 -6.54
C LEU A 115 10.67 13.27 -6.16
N ALA A 116 10.44 14.32 -5.37
CA ALA A 116 9.09 14.77 -5.02
C ALA A 116 8.35 15.49 -6.15
N GLU A 117 9.04 15.90 -7.22
CA GLU A 117 8.45 16.60 -8.38
C GLU A 117 8.35 15.69 -9.61
N GLN A 118 9.18 14.65 -9.67
CA GLN A 118 9.25 13.70 -10.76
C GLN A 118 7.95 12.91 -10.94
N VAL A 119 7.64 12.57 -12.18
CA VAL A 119 6.62 11.56 -12.51
C VAL A 119 7.22 10.17 -12.27
N HIS A 120 6.51 9.30 -11.58
CA HIS A 120 7.00 7.96 -11.21
C HIS A 120 6.44 6.84 -12.08
N ALA A 121 5.26 7.04 -12.69
CA ALA A 121 4.71 6.16 -13.71
C ALA A 121 3.86 6.97 -14.71
N ILE A 122 3.75 6.47 -15.93
CA ILE A 122 2.86 7.05 -16.95
C ILE A 122 1.83 6.01 -17.35
N TRP A 123 0.55 6.36 -17.23
CA TRP A 123 -0.56 5.59 -17.77
C TRP A 123 -1.04 6.27 -19.05
N TYR A 124 -0.84 5.61 -20.19
CA TYR A 124 -1.28 6.11 -21.48
C TYR A 124 -2.56 5.40 -21.90
N CYS A 125 -3.69 6.09 -21.76
CA CYS A 125 -5.02 5.60 -22.04
C CYS A 125 -5.33 5.63 -23.53
N ILE A 126 -5.71 4.47 -24.06
CA ILE A 126 -6.11 4.27 -25.46
C ILE A 126 -7.47 3.61 -25.45
N GLN A 127 -8.42 4.14 -26.21
CA GLN A 127 -9.72 3.48 -26.34
C GLN A 127 -9.55 2.21 -27.19
N ILE A 128 -10.12 1.11 -26.74
CA ILE A 128 -10.21 -0.11 -27.56
C ILE A 128 -11.09 0.20 -28.78
N PRO A 129 -10.58 0.02 -30.00
CA PRO A 129 -11.29 0.39 -31.22
C PRO A 129 -12.52 -0.49 -31.40
N THR A 130 -13.64 0.13 -31.73
CA THR A 130 -14.86 -0.56 -32.14
C THR A 130 -15.18 -0.14 -33.57
N ALA A 131 -15.43 -1.09 -34.48
CA ALA A 131 -15.77 -0.82 -35.89
C ALA A 131 -14.64 -0.24 -36.78
N GLY A 132 -13.41 -0.76 -36.65
CA GLY A 132 -12.33 -0.48 -37.61
C GLY A 132 -11.59 0.84 -37.39
N GLU A 133 -11.78 1.49 -36.24
CA GLU A 133 -10.98 2.64 -35.81
C GLU A 133 -9.48 2.27 -35.74
N ARG A 134 -8.60 3.20 -36.13
CA ARG A 134 -7.15 3.02 -35.95
C ARG A 134 -6.80 3.11 -34.47
N LEU A 135 -5.97 2.18 -34.01
CA LEU A 135 -5.51 2.12 -32.63
C LEU A 135 -4.58 3.29 -32.26
N PHE A 136 -3.67 3.65 -33.18
CA PHE A 136 -2.71 4.74 -33.01
C PHE A 136 -2.80 5.76 -34.14
N GLN A 137 -2.44 7.00 -33.80
CA GLN A 137 -2.18 8.08 -34.74
C GLN A 137 -0.67 8.40 -34.74
N ALA A 138 -0.19 9.11 -35.77
CA ALA A 138 1.22 9.46 -35.90
C ALA A 138 1.77 10.24 -34.67
N GLY A 139 0.93 11.09 -34.06
CA GLY A 139 1.30 11.84 -32.85
C GLY A 139 1.49 10.97 -31.61
N ASP A 140 0.77 9.84 -31.51
CA ASP A 140 0.99 8.87 -30.43
C ASP A 140 2.39 8.27 -30.55
N GLU A 141 2.73 7.76 -31.75
CA GLU A 141 4.03 7.14 -32.03
C GLU A 141 5.22 8.07 -31.81
N GLU A 142 5.07 9.35 -32.13
CA GLU A 142 6.07 10.39 -31.86
C GLU A 142 6.27 10.60 -30.36
N LEU A 143 5.20 10.86 -29.61
CA LEU A 143 5.28 11.03 -28.15
C LEU A 143 5.95 9.82 -27.51
N PHE A 144 5.59 8.61 -27.91
CA PHE A 144 6.18 7.40 -27.35
C PHE A 144 7.67 7.23 -27.67
N ARG A 145 8.11 7.57 -28.89
CA ARG A 145 9.54 7.57 -29.24
C ARG A 145 10.32 8.53 -28.35
N GLU A 146 9.72 9.65 -27.97
CA GLU A 146 10.34 10.63 -27.10
C GLU A 146 10.35 10.21 -25.63
N LEU A 147 9.22 9.68 -25.14
CA LEU A 147 9.13 9.11 -23.79
C LEU A 147 10.20 8.03 -23.62
N LYS A 148 10.40 7.16 -24.60
CA LYS A 148 11.45 6.12 -24.56
C LYS A 148 12.86 6.71 -24.43
N LYS A 149 13.15 7.85 -25.07
CA LYS A 149 14.47 8.49 -25.03
C LYS A 149 14.71 9.26 -23.72
N CYS A 150 13.68 9.92 -23.21
CA CYS A 150 13.84 10.98 -22.23
C CYS A 150 13.25 10.65 -20.86
N ASN A 151 12.35 9.68 -20.76
CA ASN A 151 11.67 9.37 -19.51
C ASN A 151 12.40 8.27 -18.72
N LYS A 152 12.45 8.44 -17.39
CA LYS A 152 12.95 7.39 -16.48
C LYS A 152 11.83 6.56 -15.86
N ALA A 153 10.59 7.05 -15.91
CA ALA A 153 9.43 6.34 -15.40
C ALA A 153 8.94 5.26 -16.38
N PRO A 154 8.43 4.12 -15.90
CA PRO A 154 7.77 3.15 -16.75
C PRO A 154 6.52 3.75 -17.40
N LEU A 155 6.32 3.39 -18.67
CA LEU A 155 5.12 3.67 -19.45
C LEU A 155 4.26 2.41 -19.48
N ILE A 156 2.97 2.56 -19.19
CA ILE A 156 1.98 1.49 -19.23
C ILE A 156 0.87 1.92 -20.16
N VAL A 157 0.58 1.11 -21.18
CA VAL A 157 -0.54 1.34 -22.09
C VAL A 157 -1.80 0.77 -21.45
N VAL A 158 -2.79 1.64 -21.25
CA VAL A 158 -4.05 1.29 -20.59
C VAL A 158 -5.16 1.31 -21.63
N PHE A 159 -5.59 0.13 -22.06
CA PHE A 159 -6.70 -0.01 -22.99
C PHE A 159 -8.03 0.18 -22.27
N THR A 160 -8.74 1.25 -22.59
CA THR A 160 -9.96 1.68 -21.91
C THR A 160 -11.20 1.22 -22.67
N LYS A 161 -12.34 1.22 -21.97
CA LYS A 161 -13.67 0.91 -22.50
C LYS A 161 -13.83 -0.54 -22.98
N PHE A 162 -13.22 -1.49 -22.28
CA PHE A 162 -13.40 -2.91 -22.58
C PHE A 162 -14.87 -3.36 -22.50
N ASP A 163 -15.67 -2.76 -21.61
CA ASP A 163 -17.12 -2.91 -21.54
C ASP A 163 -17.83 -2.64 -22.89
N ARG A 164 -17.36 -1.65 -23.66
CA ARG A 164 -17.91 -1.34 -24.98
C ARG A 164 -17.58 -2.43 -25.99
N LEU A 165 -16.37 -2.99 -25.94
CA LEU A 165 -16.00 -4.12 -26.78
C LEU A 165 -16.86 -5.34 -26.46
N VAL A 166 -17.05 -5.65 -25.17
CA VAL A 166 -17.95 -6.73 -24.72
C VAL A 166 -19.36 -6.52 -25.27
N LYS A 167 -19.92 -5.32 -25.14
CA LYS A 167 -21.24 -5.00 -25.68
C LYS A 167 -21.31 -5.13 -27.20
N SER A 168 -20.27 -4.72 -27.92
CA SER A 168 -20.19 -4.88 -29.38
C SER A 168 -20.15 -6.34 -29.78
N MET A 169 -19.37 -7.18 -29.09
CA MET A 169 -19.30 -8.61 -29.34
C MET A 169 -20.62 -9.32 -29.01
N GLN A 170 -21.28 -8.90 -27.94
CA GLN A 170 -22.61 -9.39 -27.59
C GLN A 170 -23.64 -9.13 -28.69
N LEU A 171 -23.66 -7.92 -29.26
CA LEU A 171 -24.58 -7.56 -30.33
C LEU A 171 -24.32 -8.39 -31.59
N SER A 172 -23.05 -8.53 -32.01
CA SER A 172 -22.67 -9.36 -33.16
C SER A 172 -23.02 -10.83 -32.93
N LEU A 173 -22.71 -11.41 -31.76
CA LEU A 173 -23.06 -12.79 -31.44
C LEU A 173 -24.57 -13.04 -31.46
N ARG A 174 -25.35 -12.09 -30.93
CA ARG A 174 -26.80 -12.18 -30.96
C ARG A 174 -27.33 -12.24 -32.39
N GLU A 175 -26.80 -11.40 -33.28
CA GLU A 175 -27.15 -11.41 -34.70
C GLU A 175 -26.74 -12.73 -35.37
N ASP A 176 -25.53 -13.23 -35.10
CA ASP A 176 -25.03 -14.51 -35.61
C ASP A 176 -25.94 -15.69 -35.19
N TYR A 177 -26.36 -15.76 -33.93
CA TYR A 177 -27.24 -16.84 -33.45
C TYR A 177 -28.66 -16.74 -34.01
N MET A 178 -29.22 -15.53 -34.12
CA MET A 178 -30.53 -15.34 -34.73
C MET A 178 -30.51 -15.75 -36.21
N ALA A 179 -29.42 -15.46 -36.93
CA ALA A 179 -29.23 -15.93 -38.30
C ALA A 179 -29.07 -17.46 -38.39
N GLN A 180 -28.54 -18.11 -37.35
CA GLN A 180 -28.48 -19.57 -37.22
C GLN A 180 -29.80 -20.21 -36.78
N GLY A 181 -30.87 -19.44 -36.59
CA GLY A 181 -32.21 -19.94 -36.27
C GLY A 181 -32.51 -20.08 -34.78
N LEU A 182 -31.66 -19.59 -33.87
CA LEU A 182 -32.01 -19.48 -32.46
C LEU A 182 -33.10 -18.40 -32.28
N ASP A 183 -34.04 -18.67 -31.37
CA ASP A 183 -35.01 -17.66 -30.97
C ASP A 183 -34.31 -16.48 -30.26
N ARG A 184 -35.00 -15.34 -30.21
CA ARG A 184 -34.43 -14.09 -29.69
C ARG A 184 -34.02 -14.19 -28.21
N ALA A 185 -34.76 -14.92 -27.38
CA ALA A 185 -34.45 -15.02 -25.96
C ALA A 185 -33.18 -15.87 -25.76
N SER A 186 -33.12 -17.04 -26.38
CA SER A 186 -31.96 -17.93 -26.33
C SER A 186 -30.71 -17.27 -26.93
N ALA A 187 -30.84 -16.54 -28.03
CA ALA A 187 -29.73 -15.80 -28.64
C ALA A 187 -29.19 -14.68 -27.72
N VAL A 188 -30.07 -13.98 -26.98
CA VAL A 188 -29.67 -12.96 -26.01
C VAL A 188 -28.94 -13.58 -24.82
N GLU A 189 -29.42 -14.70 -24.30
CA GLU A 189 -28.78 -15.40 -23.19
C GLU A 189 -27.39 -15.94 -23.57
N LYS A 190 -27.31 -16.69 -24.68
CA LYS A 190 -26.05 -17.26 -25.15
C LYS A 190 -25.01 -16.19 -25.50
N SER A 191 -25.43 -15.11 -26.18
CA SER A 191 -24.51 -14.00 -26.50
C SER A 191 -23.97 -13.30 -25.27
N LYS A 192 -24.75 -13.16 -24.18
CA LYS A 192 -24.24 -12.58 -22.92
C LYS A 192 -23.14 -13.44 -22.30
N LEU A 193 -23.30 -14.76 -22.32
CA LEU A 193 -22.34 -15.69 -21.73
C LEU A 193 -21.01 -15.68 -22.49
N GLU A 194 -21.05 -15.67 -23.83
CA GLU A 194 -19.85 -15.76 -24.68
C GLU A 194 -19.21 -14.40 -25.02
N ALA A 195 -19.90 -13.28 -24.80
CA ALA A 195 -19.44 -11.94 -25.22
C ALA A 195 -18.10 -11.54 -24.60
N ARG A 196 -17.88 -11.82 -23.31
CA ARG A 196 -16.64 -11.42 -22.62
C ARG A 196 -15.44 -12.17 -23.19
N GLU A 197 -15.57 -13.47 -23.40
CA GLU A 197 -14.50 -14.30 -23.98
C GLU A 197 -14.18 -13.87 -25.41
N LYS A 198 -15.21 -13.66 -26.25
CA LYS A 198 -15.02 -13.16 -27.62
C LYS A 198 -14.36 -11.77 -27.63
N ALA A 199 -14.71 -10.90 -26.68
CA ALA A 199 -14.06 -9.59 -26.52
C ALA A 199 -12.58 -9.71 -26.12
N VAL A 200 -12.19 -10.66 -25.27
CA VAL A 200 -10.77 -10.89 -24.96
C VAL A 200 -10.00 -11.33 -26.21
N VAL A 201 -10.57 -12.23 -27.02
CA VAL A 201 -9.97 -12.67 -28.29
C VAL A 201 -9.81 -11.49 -29.24
N GLU A 202 -10.87 -10.70 -29.41
CA GLU A 202 -10.87 -9.54 -30.30
C GLU A 202 -9.90 -8.44 -29.82
N TYR A 203 -9.81 -8.20 -28.52
CA TYR A 203 -8.81 -7.32 -27.90
C TYR A 203 -7.38 -7.78 -28.22
N LYS A 204 -7.08 -9.08 -28.07
CA LYS A 204 -5.76 -9.61 -28.42
C LYS A 204 -5.46 -9.40 -29.91
N ARG A 205 -6.45 -9.64 -30.77
CA ARG A 205 -6.32 -9.50 -32.22
C ARG A 205 -6.13 -8.05 -32.67
N THR A 206 -6.85 -7.10 -32.07
CA THR A 206 -6.88 -5.69 -32.52
C THR A 206 -5.90 -4.77 -31.80
N CYS A 207 -5.58 -5.07 -30.54
CA CYS A 207 -4.73 -4.24 -29.70
C CYS A 207 -3.35 -4.87 -29.49
N VAL A 208 -3.32 -6.09 -28.95
CA VAL A 208 -2.06 -6.74 -28.56
C VAL A 208 -1.20 -7.11 -29.77
N SER A 209 -1.81 -7.61 -30.84
CA SER A 209 -1.07 -7.93 -32.08
C SER A 209 -0.37 -6.70 -32.67
N VAL A 210 -1.01 -5.52 -32.60
CA VAL A 210 -0.46 -4.26 -33.11
C VAL A 210 0.70 -3.80 -32.24
N LEU A 211 0.59 -3.92 -30.91
CA LEU A 211 1.71 -3.67 -30.01
C LEU A 211 2.91 -4.58 -30.28
N ASN A 212 2.67 -5.82 -30.70
CA ASN A 212 3.72 -6.78 -31.01
C ASN A 212 4.24 -6.67 -32.45
N SER A 213 3.63 -5.85 -33.31
CA SER A 213 3.87 -5.87 -34.77
C SER A 213 5.20 -5.27 -35.25
N GLY A 214 6.18 -5.01 -34.37
CA GLY A 214 7.45 -4.39 -34.73
C GLY A 214 7.37 -2.91 -35.14
N VAL A 215 6.16 -2.43 -35.49
CA VAL A 215 5.80 -1.01 -35.69
C VAL A 215 5.89 -0.24 -34.38
N VAL A 216 5.63 -0.92 -33.26
CA VAL A 216 5.59 -0.34 -31.93
C VAL A 216 6.91 -0.64 -31.20
N ALA A 217 7.52 0.39 -30.61
CA ALA A 217 8.80 0.25 -29.91
C ALA A 217 8.69 -0.71 -28.71
N SER A 218 9.76 -1.45 -28.40
CA SER A 218 9.86 -2.34 -27.22
C SER A 218 9.52 -1.71 -25.84
N ALA A 219 9.33 -0.40 -25.77
CA ALA A 219 8.92 0.31 -24.56
C ALA A 219 7.46 0.07 -24.16
N TRP A 220 6.68 -0.65 -24.98
CA TRP A 220 5.23 -0.86 -24.81
C TRP A 220 4.92 -2.30 -24.37
N SER A 221 5.91 -2.98 -23.81
CA SER A 221 5.75 -4.35 -23.28
C SER A 221 4.77 -4.44 -22.11
N ASN A 222 4.46 -3.31 -21.47
CA ASN A 222 3.58 -3.24 -20.32
C ASN A 222 2.23 -2.64 -20.76
N PHE A 223 1.21 -3.48 -20.83
CA PHE A 223 -0.13 -3.07 -21.19
C PHE A 223 -1.17 -3.91 -20.48
N CYS A 224 -2.32 -3.31 -20.22
CA CYS A 224 -3.50 -4.00 -19.70
C CYS A 224 -4.76 -3.32 -20.25
N PHE A 225 -5.92 -3.93 -20.05
CA PHE A 225 -7.19 -3.26 -20.31
C PHE A 225 -7.91 -2.97 -18.99
N VAL A 226 -8.78 -1.97 -19.02
CA VAL A 226 -9.69 -1.60 -17.94
C VAL A 226 -11.13 -1.54 -18.47
N SER A 227 -12.06 -1.96 -17.64
CA SER A 227 -13.49 -2.01 -17.96
C SER A 227 -14.28 -1.20 -16.94
N PHE A 228 -15.29 -0.47 -17.41
CA PHE A 228 -16.13 0.35 -16.53
C PHE A 228 -16.80 -0.51 -15.44
N LYS A 229 -16.73 -0.05 -14.19
CA LYS A 229 -17.26 -0.76 -13.01
C LYS A 229 -16.74 -2.20 -12.83
N ASP A 230 -15.57 -2.52 -13.38
CA ASP A 230 -14.92 -3.82 -13.21
C ASP A 230 -13.67 -3.66 -12.34
N ARG A 231 -13.84 -3.92 -11.03
CA ARG A 231 -12.78 -3.78 -10.04
C ARG A 231 -11.59 -4.70 -10.30
N GLU A 232 -11.80 -5.86 -10.90
CA GLU A 232 -10.72 -6.81 -11.19
C GLU A 232 -9.74 -6.22 -12.20
N THR A 233 -10.26 -5.56 -13.24
CA THR A 233 -9.40 -4.92 -14.25
C THR A 233 -8.59 -3.74 -13.71
N ILE A 234 -9.13 -3.03 -12.70
CA ILE A 234 -8.38 -1.99 -11.97
C ILE A 234 -7.27 -2.60 -11.11
N ILE A 235 -7.55 -3.72 -10.44
CA ILE A 235 -6.54 -4.49 -9.70
C ILE A 235 -5.42 -4.95 -10.65
N ASP A 236 -5.74 -5.38 -11.86
CA ASP A 236 -4.75 -5.78 -12.86
C ASP A 236 -3.86 -4.60 -13.31
N LEU A 237 -4.42 -3.41 -13.47
CA LEU A 237 -3.63 -2.19 -13.72
C LEU A 237 -2.67 -1.87 -12.56
N VAL A 238 -3.13 -2.03 -11.31
CA VAL A 238 -2.30 -1.84 -10.11
C VAL A 238 -1.16 -2.87 -10.07
N LYS A 239 -1.45 -4.15 -10.34
CA LYS A 239 -0.45 -5.23 -10.41
C LYS A 239 0.55 -5.00 -11.53
N MET A 240 0.08 -4.61 -12.72
CA MET A 240 0.93 -4.25 -13.86
C MET A 240 1.87 -3.10 -13.48
N THR A 241 1.35 -2.06 -12.83
CA THR A 241 2.17 -0.94 -12.36
C THR A 241 3.25 -1.41 -11.38
N LYS A 242 2.91 -2.25 -10.39
CA LYS A 242 3.89 -2.86 -9.47
C LYS A 242 4.99 -3.60 -10.24
N ALA A 243 4.61 -4.45 -11.20
CA ALA A 243 5.56 -5.25 -11.97
C ALA A 243 6.59 -4.38 -12.69
N THR A 244 6.18 -3.24 -13.26
CA THR A 244 7.09 -2.30 -13.93
C THR A 244 8.10 -1.59 -13.02
N LEU A 245 7.84 -1.59 -11.71
CA LEU A 245 8.69 -0.98 -10.68
C LEU A 245 9.62 -1.98 -10.00
N SER A 246 9.65 -3.22 -10.47
CA SER A 246 10.50 -4.27 -9.91
C SER A 246 11.97 -4.03 -10.23
N GLY A 247 12.84 -4.36 -9.28
CA GLY A 247 14.30 -4.39 -9.48
C GLY A 247 15.06 -3.27 -8.77
N GLN A 248 16.38 -3.47 -8.65
CA GLN A 248 17.23 -2.65 -7.78
C GLN A 248 17.20 -1.15 -8.12
N LYS A 249 17.05 -0.80 -9.41
CA LYS A 249 16.97 0.59 -9.89
C LYS A 249 15.74 1.34 -9.37
N PHE A 250 14.64 0.64 -9.12
CA PHE A 250 13.34 1.24 -8.81
C PHE A 250 12.91 1.06 -7.35
N ARG A 251 13.77 0.56 -6.46
CA ARG A 251 13.44 0.31 -5.05
C ARG A 251 12.79 1.49 -4.32
N HIS A 252 13.22 2.72 -4.62
CA HIS A 252 12.63 3.93 -4.06
C HIS A 252 11.20 4.18 -4.57
N LEU A 253 10.94 3.89 -5.85
CA LEU A 253 9.60 3.95 -6.44
C LEU A 253 8.72 2.80 -5.96
N GLU A 254 9.28 1.61 -5.79
CA GLU A 254 8.59 0.45 -5.21
C GLU A 254 8.13 0.75 -3.79
N MET A 255 8.98 1.39 -2.96
CA MET A 255 8.60 1.83 -1.63
C MET A 255 7.53 2.92 -1.67
N LEU A 256 7.66 3.93 -2.54
CA LEU A 256 6.62 4.96 -2.71
C LEU A 256 5.29 4.33 -3.16
N TRP A 257 5.32 3.40 -4.11
CA TRP A 257 4.14 2.67 -4.56
C TRP A 257 3.51 1.86 -3.43
N ALA A 258 4.33 1.18 -2.64
CA ALA A 258 3.86 0.44 -1.47
C ALA A 258 3.18 1.36 -0.45
N THR A 259 3.72 2.56 -0.19
CA THR A 259 3.07 3.55 0.68
C THR A 259 1.78 4.12 0.07
N ALA A 260 1.72 4.27 -1.26
CA ALA A 260 0.59 4.83 -1.97
C ALA A 260 -0.61 3.88 -2.07
N GLN A 261 -0.34 2.58 -2.23
CA GLN A 261 -1.38 1.57 -2.38
C GLN A 261 -2.22 1.42 -1.12
N LYS A 262 -3.47 0.93 -1.25
CA LYS A 262 -4.30 0.59 -0.07
C LYS A 262 -4.95 -0.77 -0.17
N ALA A 263 -5.12 -1.31 -1.37
CA ALA A 263 -5.89 -2.54 -1.61
C ALA A 263 -5.06 -3.83 -1.48
N ASP A 264 -3.75 -3.75 -1.76
CA ASP A 264 -2.87 -4.91 -1.85
C ASP A 264 -2.11 -5.14 -0.55
N ILE A 265 -2.51 -6.17 0.19
CA ILE A 265 -1.93 -6.56 1.48
C ILE A 265 -0.51 -7.11 1.33
N ASP A 266 -0.21 -7.79 0.23
CA ASP A 266 1.07 -8.45 0.01
C ASP A 266 2.17 -7.41 -0.18
N ILE A 267 1.87 -6.34 -0.93
CA ILE A 267 2.75 -5.17 -1.06
C ILE A 267 3.07 -4.56 0.32
N LYS A 268 2.09 -4.46 1.22
CA LYS A 268 2.29 -3.88 2.56
C LYS A 268 3.21 -4.74 3.41
N LEU A 269 3.00 -6.06 3.39
CA LEU A 269 3.81 -7.01 4.14
C LEU A 269 5.26 -6.99 3.65
N GLU A 270 5.48 -7.10 2.33
CA GLU A 270 6.81 -7.09 1.72
C GLU A 270 7.58 -5.80 2.05
N ALA A 271 6.95 -4.64 1.90
CA ALA A 271 7.56 -3.35 2.19
C ALA A 271 7.84 -3.16 3.69
N SER A 272 6.93 -3.59 4.57
CA SER A 272 7.11 -3.50 6.03
C SER A 272 8.31 -4.31 6.51
N ILE A 273 8.45 -5.54 6.01
CA ILE A 273 9.60 -6.41 6.30
C ILE A 273 10.89 -5.79 5.77
N MET A 274 10.86 -5.24 4.55
CA MET A 274 12.01 -4.57 3.96
C MET A 274 12.45 -3.36 4.80
N ALA A 275 11.52 -2.51 5.23
CA ALA A 275 11.83 -1.34 6.05
C ALA A 275 12.35 -1.74 7.44
N GLY A 276 11.65 -2.66 8.12
CA GLY A 276 12.05 -3.18 9.41
C GLY A 276 13.45 -3.78 9.41
N LYS A 277 13.77 -4.63 8.42
CA LYS A 277 15.09 -5.26 8.24
C LYS A 277 16.22 -4.23 8.10
N ASN A 278 16.04 -3.23 7.23
CA ASN A 278 17.12 -2.29 6.94
C ASN A 278 17.35 -1.35 8.13
N MET A 279 16.30 -0.88 8.80
CA MET A 279 16.43 -0.08 10.03
C MET A 279 17.09 -0.85 11.17
N TYR A 280 16.68 -2.09 11.37
CA TYR A 280 17.31 -3.02 12.31
C TYR A 280 18.83 -3.09 12.09
N TRP A 281 19.26 -3.31 10.84
CA TRP A 281 20.68 -3.43 10.51
C TRP A 281 21.46 -2.12 10.73
N THR A 282 20.90 -0.99 10.31
CA THR A 282 21.54 0.32 10.51
C THR A 282 21.71 0.63 12.00
N GLY A 283 20.70 0.35 12.83
CA GLY A 283 20.80 0.49 14.28
C GLY A 283 21.91 -0.37 14.89
N LEU A 284 22.03 -1.63 14.47
CA LEU A 284 23.09 -2.54 14.92
C LEU A 284 24.49 -2.04 14.57
N VAL A 285 24.74 -1.76 13.29
CA VAL A 285 26.07 -1.30 12.82
C VAL A 285 26.47 0.01 13.48
N SER A 286 25.53 0.95 13.65
CA SER A 286 25.80 2.24 14.32
C SER A 286 26.23 2.09 15.79
N THR A 287 25.91 0.95 16.42
CA THR A 287 26.35 0.65 17.79
C THR A 287 27.72 -0.02 17.82
N PHE A 288 28.03 -0.90 16.87
CA PHE A 288 29.31 -1.64 16.83
C PHE A 288 30.49 -0.79 16.36
N LEU A 289 30.25 0.17 15.46
CA LEU A 289 31.26 1.07 14.94
C LEU A 289 30.74 2.49 15.09
N PRO A 290 31.03 3.19 16.20
CA PRO A 290 30.77 4.61 16.30
C PRO A 290 31.67 5.32 15.29
N LEU A 291 31.17 5.49 14.06
CA LEU A 291 31.80 6.33 13.06
C LEU A 291 31.99 7.72 13.69
N GLN A 292 33.16 8.31 13.50
CA GLN A 292 33.51 9.59 14.13
C GLN A 292 32.38 10.61 13.91
N GLY A 293 31.78 11.08 15.01
CA GLY A 293 30.67 12.05 15.00
C GLY A 293 29.26 11.49 15.27
N LEU A 294 29.04 10.17 15.34
CA LEU A 294 27.74 9.60 15.72
C LEU A 294 27.59 9.39 17.24
N LYS A 295 26.57 10.00 17.86
CA LYS A 295 26.11 9.67 19.22
C LYS A 295 25.55 8.24 19.26
N ARG A 296 25.75 7.54 20.38
CA ARG A 296 25.19 6.19 20.64
C ARG A 296 23.66 6.23 20.50
N VAL A 297 23.10 5.38 19.64
CA VAL A 297 21.64 5.30 19.40
C VAL A 297 21.03 4.25 20.33
N SER A 298 19.92 4.59 21.00
CA SER A 298 19.22 3.66 21.91
C SER A 298 18.26 2.72 21.18
N THR A 299 17.94 1.58 21.79
CA THR A 299 16.95 0.63 21.27
C THR A 299 15.59 1.24 21.03
N LEU A 300 15.13 2.07 21.96
CA LEU A 300 13.86 2.77 21.83
C LEU A 300 13.85 3.72 20.61
N THR A 301 15.00 4.30 20.25
CA THR A 301 15.11 5.16 19.07
C THR A 301 14.98 4.34 17.79
N VAL A 302 15.67 3.20 17.68
CA VAL A 302 15.54 2.29 16.53
C VAL A 302 14.10 1.77 16.41
N LEU A 303 13.50 1.32 17.51
CA LEU A 303 12.10 0.87 17.55
C LEU A 303 11.13 1.98 17.10
N ARG A 304 11.37 3.23 17.51
CA ARG A 304 10.55 4.39 17.09
C ARG A 304 10.61 4.60 15.57
N TRP A 305 11.79 4.48 14.96
CA TRP A 305 11.96 4.63 13.51
C TRP A 305 11.35 3.47 12.72
N ILE A 306 11.60 2.21 13.16
CA ILE A 306 10.95 1.03 12.60
C ILE A 306 9.43 1.20 12.63
N HIS A 307 8.90 1.61 13.77
CA HIS A 307 7.47 1.83 13.95
C HIS A 307 6.92 2.86 12.98
N ARG A 308 7.61 4.01 12.86
CA ARG A 308 7.22 5.09 11.95
C ARG A 308 7.17 4.64 10.50
N ASP A 309 8.19 3.92 10.06
CA ASP A 309 8.32 3.46 8.69
C ASP A 309 7.24 2.44 8.35
N ILE A 310 7.05 1.44 9.20
CA ILE A 310 6.04 0.41 9.00
C ILE A 310 4.64 1.05 8.99
N VAL A 311 4.27 1.83 10.02
CA VAL A 311 2.94 2.48 10.05
C VAL A 311 2.68 3.35 8.82
N ARG A 312 3.69 4.10 8.35
CA ARG A 312 3.61 4.89 7.11
C ARG A 312 3.34 4.03 5.89
N ILE A 313 3.97 2.86 5.78
CA ILE A 313 3.76 1.92 4.66
C ILE A 313 2.30 1.50 4.60
N TRP A 314 1.62 1.26 5.71
CA TRP A 314 0.23 0.77 5.71
C TRP A 314 -0.79 1.82 5.24
N ASN A 315 -0.49 3.11 5.38
CA ASN A 315 -1.31 4.21 4.82
C ASN A 315 -2.79 4.16 5.23
N PHE A 316 -3.03 3.84 6.50
CA PHE A 316 -4.36 3.84 7.09
C PHE A 316 -4.99 5.24 7.18
N ASN A 317 -6.31 5.31 7.19
CA ASN A 317 -7.05 6.54 7.46
C ASN A 317 -7.04 6.86 8.96
N ASP A 318 -5.96 7.47 9.44
CA ASP A 318 -5.72 7.81 10.84
C ASP A 318 -5.38 9.32 10.99
N PRO A 319 -6.37 10.22 10.84
CA PRO A 319 -6.17 11.66 10.93
C PRO A 319 -5.72 12.10 12.33
N GLN A 320 -6.10 11.35 13.37
CA GLN A 320 -5.71 11.60 14.75
C GLN A 320 -4.30 11.10 15.08
N LYS A 321 -3.63 10.41 14.13
CA LYS A 321 -2.26 9.91 14.28
C LYS A 321 -2.11 8.96 15.48
N ILE A 322 -3.14 8.18 15.77
CA ILE A 322 -3.18 7.17 16.83
C ILE A 322 -2.06 6.14 16.63
N LEU A 323 -1.92 5.63 15.40
CA LEU A 323 -0.97 4.58 15.03
C LEU A 323 0.47 5.06 15.02
N ILE A 324 0.75 6.35 14.89
CA ILE A 324 2.12 6.88 15.05
C ILE A 324 2.33 7.45 16.46
N GLY A 325 1.32 7.39 17.32
CA GLY A 325 1.31 7.97 18.65
C GLY A 325 2.23 7.24 19.64
N ALA A 326 2.61 7.94 20.72
CA ALA A 326 3.40 7.36 21.80
C ALA A 326 2.66 6.22 22.52
N ASN A 327 1.34 6.35 22.66
CA ASN A 327 0.48 5.39 23.34
C ASN A 327 0.45 4.05 22.62
N PHE A 328 0.22 4.04 21.30
CA PHE A 328 0.25 2.80 20.53
C PHE A 328 1.63 2.15 20.54
N ARG A 329 2.72 2.93 20.47
CA ARG A 329 4.08 2.39 20.64
C ARG A 329 4.28 1.73 22.00
N ARG A 330 3.73 2.30 23.08
CA ARG A 330 3.78 1.72 24.44
C ARG A 330 2.97 0.42 24.49
N TYR A 331 1.73 0.47 24.02
CA TYR A 331 0.82 -0.68 23.93
C TYR A 331 1.47 -1.86 23.19
N HIS A 332 2.02 -1.60 22.00
CA HIS A 332 2.68 -2.62 21.21
C HIS A 332 3.89 -3.23 21.92
N ARG A 333 4.76 -2.40 22.54
CA ARG A 333 5.89 -2.92 23.32
C ARG A 333 5.44 -3.79 24.50
N SER A 334 4.45 -3.35 25.27
CA SER A 334 3.97 -4.10 26.43
C SER A 334 3.42 -5.48 26.07
N LEU A 335 2.85 -5.64 24.89
CA LEU A 335 2.34 -6.92 24.44
C LEU A 335 3.44 -7.88 24.00
N PHE A 336 4.41 -7.41 23.20
CA PHE A 336 5.25 -8.34 22.45
C PHE A 336 6.72 -8.37 22.87
N THR A 337 7.24 -7.32 23.50
CA THR A 337 8.70 -7.22 23.72
C THR A 337 9.20 -7.91 24.99
N GLU A 338 8.33 -8.13 25.98
CA GLU A 338 8.72 -8.76 27.25
C GLU A 338 9.06 -10.25 27.08
N ARG A 339 8.20 -11.02 26.40
CA ARG A 339 8.48 -12.43 26.07
C ARG A 339 9.70 -12.58 25.17
N ALA A 340 9.89 -11.65 24.24
CA ALA A 340 11.05 -11.63 23.37
C ALA A 340 12.36 -11.34 24.12
N ALA A 341 12.31 -10.61 25.24
CA ALA A 341 13.45 -10.38 26.12
C ALA A 341 13.77 -11.63 26.98
N HIS A 342 12.73 -12.31 27.49
CA HIS A 342 12.84 -13.43 28.43
C HIS A 342 12.13 -14.69 27.90
N PRO A 343 12.79 -15.53 27.10
CA PRO A 343 12.14 -16.64 26.38
C PRO A 343 11.78 -17.82 27.28
N GLY A 344 12.28 -17.86 28.53
CA GLY A 344 12.04 -18.93 29.50
C GLY A 344 10.81 -18.75 30.40
N VAL A 345 10.08 -17.64 30.31
CA VAL A 345 8.90 -17.39 31.16
C VAL A 345 7.63 -17.93 30.48
N GLN A 346 7.13 -19.08 30.94
CA GLN A 346 5.82 -19.61 30.53
C GLN A 346 4.71 -18.89 31.31
N ARG A 347 3.75 -18.27 30.59
CA ARG A 347 2.56 -17.60 31.18
C ARG A 347 1.31 -18.48 30.98
N GLN A 348 0.41 -18.48 31.97
CA GLN A 348 -0.89 -19.18 31.88
C GLN A 348 -1.94 -18.31 31.17
N GLY A 349 -2.99 -18.91 30.62
CA GLY A 349 -4.00 -18.20 29.80
C GLY A 349 -4.79 -17.10 30.54
N THR A 350 -4.91 -17.18 31.87
CA THR A 350 -5.52 -16.12 32.70
C THR A 350 -4.63 -14.88 32.83
N ASP A 351 -3.31 -15.05 32.69
CA ASP A 351 -2.34 -13.95 32.76
C ASP A 351 -2.37 -13.13 31.46
N ASP A 352 -2.67 -13.78 30.33
CA ASP A 352 -2.74 -13.13 29.02
C ASP A 352 -3.91 -12.14 28.91
N GLU A 353 -5.10 -12.47 29.43
CA GLU A 353 -6.24 -11.53 29.41
C GLU A 353 -6.04 -10.34 30.36
N ARG A 354 -5.44 -10.58 31.53
CA ARG A 354 -5.07 -9.51 32.46
C ARG A 354 -4.00 -8.59 31.86
N LEU A 355 -3.03 -9.16 31.14
CA LEU A 355 -2.01 -8.39 30.42
C LEU A 355 -2.63 -7.56 29.29
N LEU A 356 -3.52 -8.14 28.48
CA LEU A 356 -4.17 -7.42 27.38
C LEU A 356 -4.96 -6.21 27.88
N ASN A 357 -5.79 -6.41 28.90
CA ASN A 357 -6.60 -5.34 29.48
C ASN A 357 -5.73 -4.28 30.16
N GLY A 358 -4.78 -4.71 31.01
CA GLY A 358 -3.87 -3.81 31.71
C GLY A 358 -2.90 -3.06 30.78
N ALA A 359 -2.52 -3.65 29.65
CA ALA A 359 -1.69 -2.97 28.63
C ALA A 359 -2.49 -1.91 27.86
N ALA A 360 -3.74 -2.21 27.51
CA ALA A 360 -4.60 -1.25 26.82
C ALA A 360 -4.92 -0.05 27.74
N GLU A 361 -5.29 -0.31 28.99
CA GLU A 361 -5.54 0.72 30.00
C GLU A 361 -4.29 1.59 30.22
N ALA A 362 -3.13 1.00 30.49
CA ALA A 362 -1.90 1.75 30.74
C ALA A 362 -1.41 2.58 29.53
N ALA A 363 -1.72 2.14 28.31
CA ALA A 363 -1.33 2.87 27.11
C ALA A 363 -2.25 4.07 26.82
N TRP A 364 -3.56 3.92 27.03
CA TRP A 364 -4.55 4.89 26.59
C TRP A 364 -5.11 5.77 27.72
N ASP A 365 -4.94 5.36 28.98
CA ASP A 365 -5.25 6.10 30.21
C ASP A 365 -4.09 6.01 31.23
N PRO A 366 -2.98 6.73 30.99
CA PRO A 366 -1.77 6.65 31.82
C PRO A 366 -1.97 7.19 33.25
N SER A 367 -3.02 7.98 33.48
CA SER A 367 -3.36 8.58 34.78
C SER A 367 -3.83 7.56 35.80
N ASN A 368 -4.35 6.42 35.34
CA ASN A 368 -5.02 5.43 36.18
C ASN A 368 -4.28 4.09 36.28
N SER A 369 -3.05 3.97 35.73
CA SER A 369 -2.36 2.69 35.63
C SER A 369 -1.09 2.59 36.49
N ASP A 370 -1.15 1.82 37.58
CA ASP A 370 0.02 1.34 38.32
C ASP A 370 0.60 0.05 37.67
N ASN A 371 1.01 0.11 36.40
CA ASN A 371 1.57 -1.06 35.70
C ASN A 371 3.12 -1.04 35.66
N PRO A 372 3.81 -1.63 36.66
CA PRO A 372 5.27 -1.55 36.82
C PRO A 372 6.07 -2.23 35.69
N LEU A 373 5.45 -3.12 34.91
CA LEU A 373 6.11 -3.88 33.85
C LEU A 373 6.57 -3.02 32.67
N THR A 374 5.84 -1.94 32.37
CA THR A 374 6.14 -1.07 31.22
C THR A 374 7.29 -0.10 31.49
N GLY A 375 7.43 0.36 32.74
CA GLY A 375 8.52 1.23 33.17
C GLY A 375 9.86 0.51 33.20
N SER A 376 9.91 -0.66 33.86
CA SER A 376 11.14 -1.45 34.03
C SER A 376 11.76 -1.91 32.71
N LEU A 377 10.93 -2.35 31.74
CA LEU A 377 11.41 -2.79 30.43
C LEU A 377 11.93 -1.63 29.58
N ALA A 378 11.26 -0.47 29.63
CA ALA A 378 11.71 0.72 28.90
C ALA A 378 13.06 1.23 29.44
N THR A 379 13.22 1.28 30.76
CA THR A 379 14.49 1.63 31.42
C THR A 379 15.59 0.63 31.07
N SER A 380 15.27 -0.67 31.05
CA SER A 380 16.20 -1.71 30.62
C SER A 380 16.63 -1.56 29.16
N MET A 381 15.71 -1.19 28.26
CA MET A 381 16.00 -0.94 26.84
C MET A 381 16.81 0.34 26.57
N GLU A 382 16.74 1.32 27.47
CA GLU A 382 17.58 2.53 27.43
C GLU A 382 19.00 2.25 27.92
N GLN A 383 19.15 1.30 28.85
CA GLN A 383 20.42 0.96 29.48
C GLN A 383 21.14 -0.23 28.82
N SER A 384 20.43 -1.09 28.09
CA SER A 384 21.01 -2.28 27.45
C SER A 384 21.91 -1.94 26.26
N ALA A 385 23.07 -2.60 26.19
CA ALA A 385 23.93 -2.55 25.01
C ALA A 385 23.24 -3.26 23.83
N PHE A 386 23.27 -2.64 22.65
CA PHE A 386 22.56 -3.05 21.43
C PHE A 386 23.07 -4.37 20.79
N SER A 387 23.79 -5.20 21.55
CA SER A 387 24.57 -6.34 21.09
C SER A 387 24.22 -7.65 21.79
N THR A 388 23.11 -7.69 22.54
CA THR A 388 22.64 -8.92 23.21
C THR A 388 21.70 -9.72 22.29
N PRO A 389 21.72 -11.07 22.37
CA PRO A 389 20.70 -11.93 21.77
C PRO A 389 19.26 -11.44 22.06
N ALA A 390 19.02 -10.93 23.27
CA ALA A 390 17.74 -10.38 23.67
C ALA A 390 17.33 -9.15 22.85
N THR A 391 18.26 -8.22 22.57
CA THR A 391 17.96 -7.02 21.75
C THR A 391 17.58 -7.40 20.32
N ALA A 392 18.25 -8.40 19.75
CA ALA A 392 17.92 -8.94 18.44
C ALA A 392 16.51 -9.55 18.40
N ARG A 393 16.20 -10.41 19.38
CA ARG A 393 14.87 -11.01 19.54
C ARG A 393 13.78 -9.95 19.63
N ILE A 394 14.00 -8.91 20.45
CA ILE A 394 13.08 -7.77 20.61
C ILE A 394 12.83 -7.06 19.28
N LEU A 395 13.88 -6.73 18.53
CA LEU A 395 13.73 -6.00 17.26
C LEU A 395 13.02 -6.85 16.20
N MET A 396 13.35 -8.14 16.10
CA MET A 396 12.68 -9.08 15.19
C MET A 396 11.20 -9.24 15.53
N ALA A 397 10.90 -9.48 16.82
CA ALA A 397 9.53 -9.56 17.31
C ALA A 397 8.79 -8.25 16.99
N TYR A 398 9.40 -7.10 17.30
CA TYR A 398 8.77 -5.81 17.03
C TYR A 398 8.38 -5.62 15.57
N VAL A 399 9.26 -5.96 14.63
CA VAL A 399 8.96 -5.88 13.19
C VAL A 399 7.84 -6.84 12.80
N ALA A 400 7.93 -8.10 13.24
CA ALA A 400 6.96 -9.14 12.89
C ALA A 400 5.57 -8.84 13.47
N ASP A 401 5.49 -8.56 14.77
CA ASP A 401 4.24 -8.32 15.50
C ASP A 401 3.59 -7.00 15.09
N LEU A 402 4.38 -5.96 14.79
CA LEU A 402 3.83 -4.72 14.25
C LEU A 402 3.22 -4.97 12.87
N THR A 403 3.94 -5.68 12.00
CA THR A 403 3.48 -5.98 10.64
C THR A 403 2.20 -6.85 10.64
N LEU A 404 2.18 -7.93 11.41
CA LEU A 404 1.05 -8.85 11.49
C LEU A 404 -0.14 -8.27 12.28
N GLY A 405 0.12 -7.45 13.29
CA GLY A 405 -0.93 -6.71 13.99
C GLY A 405 -1.61 -5.67 13.09
N LEU A 406 -0.84 -4.94 12.27
CA LEU A 406 -1.41 -4.04 11.25
C LEU A 406 -2.13 -4.82 10.15
N GLN A 407 -1.70 -6.05 9.82
CA GLN A 407 -2.45 -6.95 8.95
C GLN A 407 -3.83 -7.30 9.53
N SER A 408 -3.87 -7.64 10.82
CA SER A 408 -5.13 -7.90 11.53
C SER A 408 -6.04 -6.66 11.52
N LEU A 409 -5.47 -5.47 11.75
CA LEU A 409 -6.20 -4.21 11.69
C LEU A 409 -6.75 -3.93 10.30
N TYR A 410 -5.95 -4.17 9.25
CA TYR A 410 -6.40 -4.04 7.88
C TYR A 410 -7.59 -4.94 7.58
N LEU A 411 -7.52 -6.23 7.96
CA LEU A 411 -8.62 -7.16 7.75
C LEU A 411 -9.88 -6.80 8.54
N LEU A 412 -9.73 -6.26 9.75
CA LEU A 412 -10.85 -5.79 10.57
C LEU A 412 -11.56 -4.58 9.93
N VAL A 413 -10.80 -3.65 9.37
CA VAL A 413 -11.31 -2.38 8.86
C VAL A 413 -11.72 -2.47 7.40
N LYS A 414 -11.14 -3.37 6.60
CA LYS A 414 -11.39 -3.55 5.15
C LYS A 414 -12.88 -3.63 4.77
N PRO A 415 -13.77 -4.32 5.50
CA PRO A 415 -15.20 -4.36 5.18
C PRO A 415 -15.91 -3.00 5.31
N ARG A 416 -15.31 -2.06 6.07
CA ARG A 416 -15.86 -0.73 6.35
C ARG A 416 -15.10 0.29 5.52
N ASP A 417 -15.57 0.49 4.29
CA ASP A 417 -14.91 1.41 3.37
C ASP A 417 -14.73 2.80 4.00
N ASN A 418 -13.54 3.38 3.81
CA ASN A 418 -13.16 4.70 4.32
C ASN A 418 -13.24 4.93 5.84
N LYS A 419 -13.38 3.88 6.66
CA LYS A 419 -13.41 4.00 8.13
C LYS A 419 -12.16 4.72 8.66
N VAL A 420 -12.40 5.78 9.42
CA VAL A 420 -11.37 6.42 10.25
C VAL A 420 -11.05 5.51 11.42
N ILE A 421 -9.77 5.19 11.59
CA ILE A 421 -9.30 4.32 12.67
C ILE A 421 -9.48 5.03 14.01
N ASP A 422 -10.00 4.29 14.97
CA ASP A 422 -10.07 4.69 16.37
C ASP A 422 -9.28 3.72 17.26
N LYS A 423 -9.24 4.01 18.57
CA LYS A 423 -8.49 3.22 19.55
C LYS A 423 -9.04 1.81 19.70
N ASP A 424 -10.36 1.64 19.59
CA ASP A 424 -11.03 0.36 19.81
C ASP A 424 -10.73 -0.61 18.66
N ASP A 425 -10.69 -0.10 17.42
CA ASP A 425 -10.25 -0.86 16.25
C ASP A 425 -8.82 -1.41 16.46
N VAL A 426 -7.90 -0.57 16.97
CA VAL A 426 -6.51 -0.96 17.26
C VAL A 426 -6.43 -2.02 18.36
N VAL A 427 -7.08 -1.78 19.50
CA VAL A 427 -7.08 -2.72 20.63
C VAL A 427 -7.67 -4.06 20.22
N LYS A 428 -8.79 -4.05 19.48
CA LYS A 428 -9.44 -5.27 19.00
C LYS A 428 -8.52 -6.06 18.06
N ALA A 429 -7.94 -5.41 17.05
CA ALA A 429 -7.06 -6.07 16.09
C ALA A 429 -5.82 -6.68 16.75
N TYR A 430 -5.14 -5.92 17.61
CA TYR A 430 -3.94 -6.41 18.30
C TYR A 430 -4.24 -7.48 19.34
N SER A 431 -5.40 -7.44 19.99
CA SER A 431 -5.85 -8.51 20.89
C SER A 431 -6.17 -9.78 20.12
N THR A 432 -6.82 -9.68 18.96
CA THR A 432 -7.07 -10.83 18.06
C THR A 432 -5.75 -11.44 17.59
N TYR A 433 -4.79 -10.61 17.18
CA TYR A 433 -3.46 -11.09 16.79
C TYR A 433 -2.72 -11.74 17.97
N TYR A 434 -2.71 -11.11 19.15
CA TYR A 434 -2.00 -11.61 20.33
C TYR A 434 -2.47 -13.01 20.74
N LYS A 435 -3.80 -13.24 20.71
CA LYS A 435 -4.45 -14.52 21.02
C LYS A 435 -4.28 -15.57 19.91
N SER A 436 -3.77 -15.21 18.74
CA SER A 436 -3.65 -16.12 17.60
C SER A 436 -2.53 -17.16 17.75
N GLU A 437 -2.71 -18.30 17.10
CA GLU A 437 -1.67 -19.33 16.98
C GLU A 437 -0.48 -18.85 16.13
N THR A 438 -0.74 -17.98 15.14
CA THR A 438 0.29 -17.31 14.34
C THR A 438 1.33 -16.63 15.22
N ARG A 439 0.89 -15.88 16.23
CA ARG A 439 1.78 -15.17 17.15
C ARG A 439 2.63 -16.13 17.97
N LYS A 440 2.12 -17.32 18.35
CA LYS A 440 2.94 -18.38 18.99
C LYS A 440 4.07 -18.83 18.08
N LYS A 441 3.72 -19.25 16.87
CA LYS A 441 4.69 -19.71 15.87
C LYS A 441 5.78 -18.68 15.58
N VAL A 442 5.43 -17.40 15.47
CA VAL A 442 6.40 -16.30 15.27
C VAL A 442 7.39 -16.23 16.44
N HIS A 443 6.91 -16.18 17.68
CA HIS A 443 7.78 -16.03 18.85
C HIS A 443 8.61 -17.28 19.15
N ASP A 444 8.06 -18.47 18.92
CA ASP A 444 8.79 -19.72 19.10
C ASP A 444 9.92 -19.80 18.06
N ALA A 445 9.64 -19.46 16.80
CA ALA A 445 10.67 -19.41 15.76
C ALA A 445 11.75 -18.33 15.97
N ILE A 446 11.41 -17.17 16.55
CA ILE A 446 12.40 -16.14 16.91
C ILE A 446 13.32 -16.65 18.02
N THR A 447 12.75 -17.39 18.98
CA THR A 447 13.48 -17.94 20.13
C THR A 447 14.41 -19.07 19.69
N ASP A 448 13.92 -20.01 18.88
CA ASP A 448 14.70 -21.16 18.39
C ASP A 448 15.86 -20.72 17.48
N TRP A 449 15.69 -19.62 16.74
CA TRP A 449 16.69 -19.16 15.78
C TRP A 449 17.86 -18.40 16.43
N ILE A 450 17.63 -17.74 17.57
CA ILE A 450 18.66 -17.01 18.32
C ILE A 450 19.05 -17.85 19.54
N GLY A 451 19.82 -18.92 19.31
CA GLY A 451 20.52 -19.65 20.37
C GLY A 451 21.65 -18.79 20.98
N ASP A 452 21.93 -18.99 22.26
CA ASP A 452 22.82 -18.11 23.06
C ASP A 452 24.29 -18.06 22.57
N GLU A 453 24.74 -18.96 21.69
CA GLU A 453 26.19 -19.11 21.41
C GLU A 453 26.76 -18.45 20.13
N GLU A 454 26.02 -18.13 19.06
CA GLU A 454 26.68 -17.62 17.82
C GLU A 454 25.95 -16.47 17.10
N VAL A 455 25.76 -15.36 17.82
CA VAL A 455 25.15 -14.10 17.31
C VAL A 455 25.83 -13.55 16.04
N LEU A 456 27.15 -13.74 15.90
CA LEU A 456 27.93 -13.13 14.81
C LEU A 456 28.07 -14.03 13.56
N LYS A 457 27.97 -15.35 13.69
CA LYS A 457 28.14 -16.30 12.56
C LYS A 457 26.82 -16.72 11.89
N ALA A 458 25.71 -16.71 12.63
CA ALA A 458 24.38 -16.97 12.06
C ALA A 458 23.89 -15.82 11.13
N TRP A 459 24.52 -14.65 11.23
CA TRP A 459 23.98 -13.39 10.71
C TRP A 459 24.66 -12.91 9.43
N LYS A 460 24.42 -13.62 8.34
CA LYS A 460 24.46 -12.99 7.01
C LYS A 460 23.16 -12.21 6.82
N ARG A 461 23.24 -10.97 6.33
CA ARG A 461 22.14 -10.01 6.06
C ARG A 461 20.89 -10.62 5.39
N GLU A 462 21.06 -11.71 4.65
CA GLU A 462 19.98 -12.43 3.95
C GLU A 462 19.19 -13.35 4.89
N LYS A 463 19.85 -14.23 5.67
CA LYS A 463 19.20 -15.32 6.42
C LYS A 463 18.16 -14.88 7.47
N ALA A 464 18.42 -13.83 8.24
CA ALA A 464 17.50 -13.35 9.29
C ALA A 464 16.21 -12.75 8.70
N SER A 465 16.37 -12.02 7.59
CA SER A 465 15.27 -11.40 6.87
C SER A 465 14.45 -12.41 6.10
N ASP A 466 15.11 -13.39 5.50
CA ASP A 466 14.42 -14.46 4.79
C ASP A 466 13.61 -15.29 5.79
N ARG A 467 14.09 -15.43 7.04
CA ARG A 467 13.32 -16.06 8.11
C ARG A 467 12.12 -15.21 8.56
N VAL A 468 12.26 -13.90 8.79
CA VAL A 468 11.11 -13.03 9.11
C VAL A 468 10.10 -13.02 7.96
N LYS A 469 10.57 -12.97 6.72
CA LYS A 469 9.72 -13.08 5.52
C LYS A 469 8.97 -14.41 5.50
N ALA A 470 9.67 -15.53 5.68
CA ALA A 470 9.07 -16.85 5.77
C ALA A 470 8.04 -16.94 6.90
N LEU A 471 8.33 -16.41 8.10
CA LEU A 471 7.39 -16.40 9.22
C LEU A 471 6.13 -15.60 8.93
N VAL A 472 6.26 -14.43 8.30
CA VAL A 472 5.10 -13.63 7.90
C VAL A 472 4.31 -14.31 6.78
N GLU A 473 4.98 -14.96 5.83
CA GLU A 473 4.35 -15.69 4.71
C GLU A 473 3.64 -16.97 5.16
N GLU A 474 4.28 -17.79 5.99
CA GLU A 474 3.76 -19.06 6.53
C GLU A 474 2.56 -18.85 7.46
N ASN A 475 2.38 -17.64 7.99
CA ASN A 475 1.35 -17.35 8.99
C ASN A 475 0.42 -16.20 8.60
N ARG A 476 0.31 -15.88 7.31
CA ARG A 476 -0.67 -14.89 6.82
C ARG A 476 -2.08 -15.31 7.24
N PHE A 477 -2.86 -14.35 7.72
CA PHE A 477 -4.29 -14.54 7.86
C PHE A 477 -4.90 -14.73 6.46
N VAL A 478 -5.28 -15.95 6.12
CA VAL A 478 -6.03 -16.24 4.90
C VAL A 478 -7.41 -15.61 5.04
N SER A 479 -7.80 -14.76 4.10
CA SER A 479 -9.19 -14.34 3.98
C SER A 479 -10.02 -15.57 3.66
N VAL A 480 -10.84 -16.03 4.62
CA VAL A 480 -11.94 -16.95 4.33
C VAL A 480 -12.95 -16.17 3.50
N LEU A 481 -12.73 -16.10 2.19
CA LEU A 481 -13.65 -15.53 1.20
C LEU A 481 -13.66 -16.39 -0.06
N HIS A 482 -13.75 -17.72 0.11
CA HIS A 482 -14.16 -18.66 -0.93
C HIS A 482 -14.48 -20.03 -0.30
N ASP A 483 -15.50 -20.11 0.55
CA ASP A 483 -16.13 -21.41 0.89
C ASP A 483 -17.55 -21.26 1.47
N VAL A 484 -18.24 -20.16 1.15
CA VAL A 484 -19.69 -20.04 1.36
C VAL A 484 -20.31 -19.68 0.02
N ASP A 485 -20.41 -20.67 -0.86
CA ASP A 485 -21.40 -20.72 -1.96
C ASP A 485 -21.20 -22.02 -2.76
N VAL A 486 -21.44 -23.19 -2.14
CA VAL A 486 -21.82 -24.43 -2.88
C VAL A 486 -22.76 -25.35 -2.06
N SER A 487 -22.94 -25.19 -0.75
CA SER A 487 -23.74 -26.16 0.05
C SER A 487 -25.15 -25.73 0.48
N SER A 488 -25.66 -24.57 0.07
CA SER A 488 -26.98 -24.07 0.50
C SER A 488 -28.00 -23.85 -0.63
N SER A 489 -27.85 -24.50 -1.78
CA SER A 489 -28.83 -24.41 -2.88
C SER A 489 -29.41 -25.75 -3.35
N GLU A 490 -29.35 -26.80 -2.54
CA GLU A 490 -29.96 -28.11 -2.88
C GLU A 490 -31.12 -28.56 -1.96
N ASN A 491 -31.51 -27.79 -0.93
CA ASN A 491 -32.58 -28.22 0.01
C ASN A 491 -33.88 -27.41 -0.01
N ASP A 492 -34.03 -26.40 -0.86
CA ASP A 492 -35.24 -25.54 -0.88
C ASP A 492 -36.14 -25.76 -2.11
N LEU A 493 -36.11 -26.95 -2.72
CA LEU A 493 -37.02 -27.32 -3.82
C LEU A 493 -37.95 -28.52 -3.53
N GLU A 494 -37.93 -29.10 -2.33
CA GLU A 494 -38.81 -30.23 -1.96
C GLU A 494 -39.90 -29.93 -0.92
N SER A 495 -40.00 -28.71 -0.37
CA SER A 495 -40.96 -28.43 0.72
C SER A 495 -42.31 -27.82 0.30
N SER A 496 -42.56 -27.55 -0.99
CA SER A 496 -43.84 -26.96 -1.43
C SER A 496 -44.64 -27.86 -2.39
N ARG A 497 -44.93 -29.10 -1.97
CA ARG A 497 -46.02 -29.92 -2.53
C ARG A 497 -46.75 -30.70 -1.44
N SER A 498 -47.72 -30.06 -0.80
CA SER A 498 -48.79 -30.76 -0.08
C SER A 498 -50.03 -29.87 0.01
N ILE A 499 -50.85 -29.90 -1.05
CA ILE A 499 -52.26 -29.52 -0.99
C ILE A 499 -53.03 -30.76 -0.53
N PRO A 500 -53.79 -30.74 0.57
CA PRO A 500 -54.73 -31.80 0.88
C PRO A 500 -56.07 -31.53 0.19
N SER A 501 -56.56 -32.52 -0.55
CA SER A 501 -57.95 -32.60 -0.98
C SER A 501 -58.84 -32.96 0.20
N ARG A 502 -59.93 -32.19 0.42
CA ARG A 502 -61.22 -32.69 0.91
C ARG A 502 -62.30 -31.60 0.93
N PHE A 503 -63.37 -31.91 0.20
CA PHE A 503 -64.72 -31.32 0.11
C PHE A 503 -64.88 -29.97 -0.57
#